data_AF-L0NMV1-F1
#
_entry.id   AF-L0NMV1-F1
#
_cell.length_a   1.000
_cell.length_b   1.000
_cell.length_c   1.000
_cell.angle_alpha   90.00
_cell.angle_beta   90.00
_cell.angle_gamma   90.00
#
_symmetry.space_group_name_H-M   'P 1'
#
loop_
_entity.id
_entity.type
_entity.pdbx_description
1 polymer ?
#
loop_
_entity_poly.entity_id
_entity_poly.type
_entity_poly.pdbx_seq_one_letter_code
_entity_poly.pdbx_strand_id
1 'polypeptide(L)'
;MGLGGGALLEALGLRHNMVVSFLHAALLIAVLAILTFRLATFPLITHFGDLDGETHGSARFTTFKELRELTGENPGLMIGRHPETKKILRYDGPAHLLTMAPTRSGKCVGSILPNLLTADRSVICIVPKARTPRLPGALAKASDRSMFSTPSA
;
A
#
# COMPACT_ATOMS: atom_id res chain seq x y z
N MET A 1 43.43 2.68 -33.29
CA MET A 1 43.20 3.99 -33.90
C MET A 1 41.87 4.54 -33.38
N GLY A 2 41.88 5.28 -32.27
CA GLY A 2 40.69 5.92 -31.71
C GLY A 2 40.72 7.41 -32.05
N LEU A 3 39.96 7.81 -33.06
CA LEU A 3 40.14 9.07 -33.81
C LEU A 3 39.58 10.35 -33.12
N GLY A 4 39.27 10.32 -31.83
CA GLY A 4 38.64 11.47 -31.15
C GLY A 4 39.46 12.07 -30.01
N GLY A 5 40.02 11.22 -29.13
CA GLY A 5 40.68 11.68 -27.90
C GLY A 5 42.13 12.15 -28.09
N GLY A 6 42.88 11.48 -28.97
CA GLY A 6 44.30 11.78 -29.19
C GLY A 6 44.52 13.16 -29.82
N ALA A 7 43.72 13.52 -30.82
CA ALA A 7 43.81 14.81 -31.51
C ALA A 7 43.40 16.01 -30.61
N LEU A 8 42.43 15.81 -29.70
CA LEU A 8 42.03 16.85 -28.74
C LEU A 8 43.08 17.07 -27.65
N LEU A 9 43.75 15.99 -27.22
CA LEU A 9 44.87 16.06 -26.27
C LEU A 9 46.10 16.75 -26.89
N GLU A 10 46.34 16.55 -28.19
CA GLU A 10 47.40 17.23 -28.94
C GLU A 10 47.13 18.74 -29.10
N ALA A 11 45.88 19.13 -29.35
CA ALA A 11 45.47 20.53 -29.47
C ALA A 11 45.57 21.33 -28.16
N LEU A 12 45.57 20.67 -26.99
CA LEU A 12 45.67 21.28 -25.66
C LEU A 12 47.11 21.35 -25.10
N GLY A 13 48.12 20.94 -25.88
CA GLY A 13 49.54 21.09 -25.52
C GLY A 13 50.02 20.23 -24.33
N LEU A 14 49.24 19.23 -23.93
CA LEU A 14 49.59 18.33 -22.83
C LEU A 14 50.46 17.19 -23.36
N ARG A 15 51.75 17.15 -22.94
CA ARG A 15 52.72 16.10 -23.28
C ARG A 15 52.10 14.70 -23.18
N HIS A 16 52.39 13.86 -24.18
CA HIS A 16 51.90 12.49 -24.36
C HIS A 16 52.32 11.55 -23.21
N ASN A 17 51.68 11.71 -22.06
CA ASN A 17 51.80 10.83 -20.91
C ASN A 17 50.64 9.83 -20.97
N MET A 18 50.98 8.56 -21.14
CA MET A 18 50.04 7.43 -21.21
C MET A 18 48.95 7.50 -20.14
N VAL A 19 49.32 7.86 -18.90
CA VAL A 19 48.42 8.01 -17.75
C VAL A 19 47.35 9.10 -17.97
N VAL A 20 47.71 10.25 -18.55
CA VAL A 20 46.79 11.37 -18.79
C VAL A 20 45.75 11.01 -19.84
N SER A 21 46.16 10.31 -20.90
CA SER A 21 45.23 9.82 -21.92
C SER A 21 44.26 8.78 -21.37
N PHE A 22 44.71 7.88 -20.48
CA PHE A 22 43.82 6.91 -19.84
C PHE A 22 42.80 7.58 -18.91
N LEU A 23 43.22 8.57 -18.11
CA LEU A 23 42.33 9.31 -17.22
C LEU A 23 41.25 10.08 -18.00
N HIS A 24 41.63 10.71 -19.12
CA HIS A 24 40.68 11.44 -19.96
C HIS A 24 39.68 10.51 -20.66
N ALA A 25 40.14 9.36 -21.17
CA ALA A 25 39.26 8.35 -21.74
C ALA A 25 38.27 7.78 -20.71
N ALA A 26 38.73 7.50 -19.49
CA ALA A 26 37.88 7.03 -18.40
C ALA A 26 36.81 8.08 -18.02
N LEU A 27 37.19 9.36 -17.96
CA LEU A 27 36.27 10.47 -17.69
C LEU A 27 35.19 10.58 -18.79
N LEU A 28 35.58 10.50 -20.06
CA LEU A 28 34.64 10.54 -21.19
C LEU A 28 33.67 9.36 -21.16
N ILE A 29 34.15 8.15 -20.88
CA ILE A 29 33.30 6.97 -20.76
C ILE A 29 32.31 7.13 -19.59
N ALA A 30 32.76 7.63 -18.44
CA ALA A 30 31.89 7.86 -17.29
C ALA A 30 30.79 8.89 -17.61
N VAL A 31 31.13 10.00 -18.28
CA VAL A 31 30.16 11.02 -18.71
C VAL A 31 29.15 10.44 -19.69
N LEU A 32 29.59 9.67 -20.69
CA LEU A 32 28.71 9.01 -21.66
C LEU A 32 27.80 7.97 -21.02
N ALA A 33 28.30 7.22 -20.03
CA ALA A 33 27.52 6.25 -19.27
C ALA A 33 26.44 6.93 -18.43
N ILE A 34 26.75 8.05 -17.76
CA ILE A 34 25.77 8.83 -17.01
C ILE A 34 24.71 9.41 -17.96
N LEU A 35 25.12 9.94 -19.12
CA LEU A 35 24.20 10.52 -20.10
C LEU A 35 23.25 9.46 -20.68
N THR A 36 23.77 8.29 -21.07
CA THR A 36 22.94 7.18 -21.55
C THR A 36 22.01 6.65 -20.46
N PHE A 37 22.49 6.51 -19.22
CA PHE A 37 21.65 6.13 -18.09
C PHE A 37 20.52 7.14 -17.85
N ARG A 38 20.81 8.45 -17.90
CA ARG A 38 19.80 9.50 -17.76
C ARG A 38 18.79 9.48 -18.90
N LEU A 39 19.25 9.35 -20.16
CA LEU A 39 18.39 9.27 -21.34
C LEU A 39 17.50 8.03 -21.34
N ALA A 40 17.99 6.89 -20.84
CA ALA A 40 17.21 5.67 -20.74
C ALA A 40 16.19 5.71 -19.60
N THR A 41 16.54 6.34 -18.47
CA THR A 41 15.68 6.36 -17.28
C THR A 41 14.60 7.46 -17.35
N PHE A 42 14.87 8.58 -18.03
CA PHE A 42 13.92 9.69 -18.18
C PHE A 42 12.56 9.31 -18.84
N PRO A 43 12.50 8.58 -19.97
CA PRO A 43 11.23 8.13 -20.55
C PRO A 43 10.54 7.09 -19.66
N LEU A 44 11.30 6.30 -18.90
CA LEU A 44 10.75 5.31 -17.97
C LEU A 44 10.06 5.99 -16.78
N ILE A 45 10.68 7.01 -16.19
CA ILE A 45 10.11 7.77 -15.07
C ILE A 45 8.88 8.58 -15.52
N THR A 46 8.88 9.15 -16.72
CA THR A 46 7.71 9.90 -17.21
C THR A 46 6.55 9.00 -17.58
N HIS A 47 6.82 7.79 -18.09
CA HIS A 47 5.77 6.83 -18.44
C HIS A 47 5.18 6.09 -17.23
N PHE A 48 5.99 5.79 -16.20
CA PHE A 48 5.54 5.08 -14.99
C PHE A 48 5.36 5.98 -13.76
N GLY A 49 5.82 7.22 -13.80
CA GLY A 49 5.70 8.19 -12.71
C GLY A 49 4.42 9.02 -12.77
N ASP A 50 3.68 8.96 -13.89
CA ASP A 50 2.33 9.49 -13.98
C ASP A 50 1.36 8.50 -13.32
N LEU A 51 1.30 8.56 -11.99
CA LEU A 51 0.33 7.85 -11.15
C LEU A 51 -1.00 8.62 -11.05
N ASP A 52 -1.30 9.53 -12.00
CA ASP A 52 -2.57 10.26 -12.11
C ASP A 52 -3.76 9.36 -12.52
N GLY A 53 -3.56 8.03 -12.47
CA GLY A 53 -4.62 7.05 -12.57
C GLY A 53 -5.47 7.04 -11.31
N GLU A 54 -6.46 7.94 -11.23
CA GLU A 54 -7.62 7.77 -10.34
C GLU A 54 -8.53 6.60 -10.80
N THR A 55 -7.96 5.50 -11.30
CA THR A 55 -8.66 4.29 -11.75
C THR A 55 -9.50 3.66 -10.63
N HIS A 56 -9.18 3.98 -9.37
CA HIS A 56 -9.91 3.57 -8.17
C HIS A 56 -10.35 4.76 -7.28
N GLY A 57 -10.29 5.99 -7.82
CA GLY A 57 -10.53 7.23 -7.09
C GLY A 57 -9.34 7.73 -6.26
N SER A 58 -9.30 9.03 -5.99
CA SER A 58 -8.29 9.68 -5.16
C SER A 58 -8.35 9.18 -3.72
N ALA A 59 -7.22 8.73 -3.21
CA ALA A 59 -7.04 8.48 -1.79
C ALA A 59 -6.90 9.82 -1.05
N ARG A 60 -8.01 10.33 -0.49
CA ARG A 60 -8.00 11.48 0.42
C ARG A 60 -8.71 11.16 1.72
N PHE A 61 -8.38 11.89 2.76
CA PHE A 61 -9.13 11.82 4.00
C PHE A 61 -10.58 12.28 3.77
N THR A 62 -11.49 11.55 4.41
CA THR A 62 -12.92 11.83 4.40
C THR A 62 -13.21 13.15 5.10
N THR A 63 -14.12 13.95 4.53
CA THR A 63 -14.58 15.21 5.13
C THR A 63 -15.62 14.96 6.24
N PHE A 64 -15.86 15.95 7.11
CA PHE A 64 -16.88 15.82 8.16
C PHE A 64 -18.29 15.56 7.63
N LYS A 65 -18.62 16.06 6.43
CA LYS A 65 -19.93 15.82 5.79
C LYS A 65 -20.08 14.35 5.40
N GLU A 66 -19.09 13.80 4.71
CA GLU A 66 -19.05 12.39 4.32
C GLU A 66 -19.01 11.46 5.55
N LEU A 67 -18.34 11.88 6.62
CA LEU A 67 -18.32 11.12 7.87
C LEU A 67 -19.69 11.03 8.55
N ARG A 68 -20.55 12.06 8.39
CA ARG A 68 -21.93 12.03 8.91
C ARG A 68 -22.79 10.98 8.21
N GLU A 69 -22.60 10.80 6.91
CA GLU A 69 -23.31 9.76 6.13
C GLU A 69 -22.97 8.36 6.68
N LEU A 70 -21.70 8.14 7.07
CA LEU A 70 -21.24 6.90 7.69
C LEU A 70 -21.68 6.72 9.16
N THR A 71 -22.17 7.77 9.82
CA THR A 71 -22.72 7.66 11.20
C THR A 71 -24.20 7.29 11.25
N GLY A 72 -24.81 6.99 10.09
CA GLY A 72 -26.21 6.56 10.01
C GLY A 72 -26.48 5.25 10.76
N GLU A 73 -27.76 5.01 11.05
CA GLU A 73 -28.23 3.77 11.72
C GLU A 73 -28.37 2.59 10.75
N ASN A 74 -28.00 2.77 9.49
CA ASN A 74 -28.12 1.73 8.47
C ASN A 74 -27.37 0.46 8.89
N PRO A 75 -27.97 -0.73 8.69
CA PRO A 75 -27.29 -1.99 8.91
C PRO A 75 -26.09 -2.09 7.97
N GLY A 76 -24.92 -2.43 8.51
CA GLY A 76 -23.68 -2.42 7.74
C GLY A 76 -22.47 -2.76 8.59
N LEU A 77 -21.31 -2.88 7.94
CA LEU A 77 -20.05 -3.16 8.59
C LEU A 77 -19.61 -2.00 9.47
N MET A 78 -19.37 -2.28 10.74
CA MET A 78 -18.66 -1.39 11.63
C MET A 78 -17.20 -1.27 11.19
N ILE A 79 -16.84 -0.10 10.67
CA ILE A 79 -15.48 0.22 10.19
C ILE A 79 -14.67 1.03 11.20
N GLY A 80 -15.33 1.69 12.15
CA GLY A 80 -14.62 2.51 13.14
C GLY A 80 -15.54 3.35 14.02
N ARG A 81 -14.98 4.42 14.57
CA ARG A 81 -15.69 5.41 15.37
C ARG A 81 -15.28 6.81 14.95
N HIS A 82 -16.25 7.72 14.96
CA HIS A 82 -15.97 9.14 14.78
C HIS A 82 -15.02 9.62 15.89
N PRO A 83 -13.93 10.34 15.57
CA PRO A 83 -12.91 10.72 16.54
C PRO A 83 -13.45 11.61 17.67
N GLU A 84 -14.30 12.58 17.33
CA GLU A 84 -14.90 13.50 18.30
C GLU A 84 -16.17 12.94 18.95
N THR A 85 -17.22 12.66 18.16
CA THR A 85 -18.53 12.27 18.69
C THR A 85 -18.60 10.83 19.22
N LYS A 86 -17.57 10.01 18.97
CA LYS A 86 -17.49 8.57 19.32
C LYS A 86 -18.61 7.70 18.74
N LYS A 87 -19.43 8.24 17.84
CA LYS A 87 -20.47 7.51 17.09
C LYS A 87 -19.83 6.41 16.25
N ILE A 88 -20.52 5.29 16.13
CA ILE A 88 -20.07 4.14 15.32
C ILE A 88 -20.17 4.53 13.85
N LEU A 89 -19.13 4.19 13.08
CA LEU A 89 -19.12 4.33 11.64
C LEU A 89 -19.50 3.00 10.99
N ARG A 90 -20.53 3.02 10.16
CA ARG A 90 -21.04 1.86 9.43
C ARG A 90 -20.93 2.08 7.93
N TYR A 91 -20.62 1.00 7.22
CA TYR A 91 -20.57 0.97 5.76
C TYR A 91 -21.50 -0.15 5.26
N ASP A 92 -22.51 0.23 4.49
CA ASP A 92 -23.57 -0.64 3.95
C ASP A 92 -23.39 -0.97 2.46
N GLY A 93 -22.40 -0.37 1.78
CA GLY A 93 -22.14 -0.61 0.37
C GLY A 93 -21.44 -1.95 0.04
N PRO A 94 -21.39 -2.32 -1.25
CA PRO A 94 -20.68 -3.51 -1.73
C PRO A 94 -19.16 -3.31 -1.64
N ALA A 95 -18.57 -3.65 -0.49
CA ALA A 95 -17.11 -3.60 -0.30
C ALA A 95 -16.59 -4.73 0.58
N HIS A 96 -15.29 -5.00 0.42
CA HIS A 96 -14.53 -5.90 1.29
C HIS A 96 -13.88 -5.12 2.44
N LEU A 97 -13.91 -5.68 3.64
CA LEU A 97 -13.27 -5.10 4.82
C LEU A 97 -12.00 -5.88 5.17
N LEU A 98 -10.86 -5.20 5.16
CA LEU A 98 -9.58 -5.73 5.61
C LEU A 98 -9.14 -5.01 6.89
N THR A 99 -8.99 -5.74 7.99
CA THR A 99 -8.51 -5.19 9.26
C THR A 99 -7.04 -5.53 9.49
N MET A 100 -6.16 -4.54 9.32
CA MET A 100 -4.77 -4.63 9.73
C MET A 100 -4.59 -4.05 11.12
N ALA A 101 -4.07 -4.85 12.05
CA ALA A 101 -3.74 -4.40 13.40
C ALA A 101 -2.63 -5.27 14.02
N PRO A 102 -1.73 -4.68 14.84
CA PRO A 102 -0.69 -5.42 15.57
C PRO A 102 -1.24 -6.56 16.44
N THR A 103 -0.38 -7.47 16.89
CA THR A 103 -0.78 -8.52 17.85
C THR A 103 -1.30 -7.90 19.15
N ARG A 104 -2.27 -8.56 19.80
CA ARG A 104 -2.89 -8.09 21.07
C ARG A 104 -3.58 -6.71 21.02
N SER A 105 -3.74 -6.09 19.85
CA SER A 105 -4.50 -4.83 19.63
C SER A 105 -6.02 -4.96 19.83
N GLY A 106 -6.53 -6.17 20.04
CA GLY A 106 -7.96 -6.40 20.23
C GLY A 106 -8.78 -6.38 18.95
N LYS A 107 -8.20 -6.50 17.74
CA LYS A 107 -8.95 -6.55 16.46
C LYS A 107 -10.16 -7.50 16.45
N CYS A 108 -10.04 -8.62 17.17
CA CYS A 108 -11.13 -9.59 17.30
C CYS A 108 -12.33 -9.00 18.05
N VAL A 109 -12.11 -8.35 19.19
CA VAL A 109 -13.19 -7.79 20.03
C VAL A 109 -13.65 -6.42 19.53
N GLY A 110 -12.75 -5.63 18.94
CA GLY A 110 -13.03 -4.25 18.54
C GLY A 110 -13.72 -4.08 17.18
N SER A 111 -13.57 -5.07 16.27
CA SER A 111 -14.15 -4.96 14.92
C SER A 111 -14.76 -6.27 14.44
N ILE A 112 -14.06 -7.41 14.57
CA ILE A 112 -14.55 -8.69 14.02
C ILE A 112 -15.82 -9.16 14.76
N LEU A 113 -15.80 -9.21 16.09
CA LEU A 113 -16.91 -9.70 16.90
C LEU A 113 -18.17 -8.83 16.77
N PRO A 114 -18.09 -7.48 16.83
CA PRO A 114 -19.24 -6.63 16.55
C PRO A 114 -19.81 -6.84 15.14
N ASN A 115 -18.94 -7.05 14.14
CA ASN A 115 -19.40 -7.29 12.77
C ASN A 115 -20.09 -8.66 12.62
N LEU A 116 -19.60 -9.72 13.27
CA LEU A 116 -20.28 -11.03 13.27
C LEU A 116 -21.66 -10.97 13.93
N LEU A 117 -21.85 -10.12 14.94
CA LEU A 117 -23.10 -10.01 15.68
C LEU A 117 -24.10 -9.01 15.06
N THR A 118 -23.64 -8.05 14.26
CA THR A 118 -24.48 -6.94 13.78
C THR A 118 -24.59 -6.84 12.27
N ALA A 119 -23.73 -7.49 11.49
CA ALA A 119 -23.88 -7.51 10.04
C ALA A 119 -24.99 -8.48 9.65
N ASP A 120 -26.01 -7.99 8.94
CA ASP A 120 -27.12 -8.81 8.46
C ASP A 120 -26.79 -9.44 7.10
N ARG A 121 -25.78 -10.30 7.09
CA ARG A 121 -25.30 -11.01 5.90
C ARG A 121 -24.60 -12.30 6.26
N SER A 122 -24.54 -13.24 5.33
CA SER A 122 -23.81 -14.49 5.51
C SER A 122 -22.31 -14.23 5.68
N VAL A 123 -21.69 -14.83 6.70
CA VAL A 123 -20.25 -14.71 6.98
C VAL A 123 -19.62 -16.08 7.16
N ILE A 124 -18.48 -16.29 6.51
CA ILE A 124 -17.57 -17.41 6.79
C ILE A 124 -16.46 -16.87 7.69
N CYS A 125 -16.28 -17.48 8.86
CA CYS A 125 -15.25 -17.06 9.81
C CYS A 125 -14.24 -18.19 10.04
N ILE A 126 -13.00 -17.97 9.60
CA ILE A 126 -11.88 -18.89 9.86
C ILE A 126 -11.15 -18.40 11.11
N VAL A 127 -11.22 -19.18 12.19
CA VAL A 127 -10.61 -18.84 13.47
C VAL A 127 -9.46 -19.82 13.76
N PRO A 128 -8.20 -19.48 13.40
CA PRO A 128 -7.06 -20.36 13.67
C PRO A 128 -6.70 -20.45 15.16
N LYS A 129 -7.19 -19.52 16.00
CA LYS A 129 -6.92 -19.50 17.44
C LYS A 129 -8.09 -18.90 18.25
N ALA A 130 -8.96 -19.75 18.80
CA ALA A 130 -10.11 -19.32 19.62
C ALA A 130 -9.77 -19.03 21.10
N ARG A 131 -8.67 -18.30 21.38
CA ARG A 131 -8.22 -18.05 22.77
C ARG A 131 -9.02 -16.98 23.52
N THR A 132 -9.92 -16.26 22.86
CA THR A 132 -10.74 -15.23 23.51
C THR A 132 -11.99 -15.88 24.12
N PRO A 133 -12.22 -15.80 25.44
CA PRO A 133 -13.35 -16.49 26.10
C PRO A 133 -14.73 -16.06 25.58
N ARG A 134 -14.85 -14.83 25.06
CA ARG A 134 -16.10 -14.27 24.51
C ARG A 134 -16.40 -14.74 23.09
N LEU A 135 -15.41 -15.27 22.38
CA LEU A 135 -15.55 -15.65 20.98
C LEU A 135 -16.49 -16.85 20.80
N PRO A 136 -16.36 -17.97 21.56
CA PRO A 136 -17.27 -19.11 21.42
C PRO A 136 -18.75 -18.77 21.59
N GLY A 137 -19.10 -18.01 22.64
CA GLY A 137 -20.50 -17.62 22.88
C GLY A 137 -21.07 -16.69 21.81
N ALA A 138 -20.24 -15.83 21.22
CA ALA A 138 -20.67 -14.96 20.14
C ALA A 138 -20.79 -15.71 18.80
N LEU A 139 -19.91 -16.68 18.52
CA LEU A 139 -20.05 -17.58 17.37
C LEU A 139 -21.34 -18.38 17.50
N ALA A 140 -21.64 -18.93 18.68
CA ALA A 140 -22.90 -19.63 18.94
C ALA A 140 -24.12 -18.72 18.69
N LYS A 141 -24.06 -17.44 19.08
CA LYS A 141 -25.14 -16.46 18.83
C LYS A 141 -25.26 -16.05 17.35
N ALA A 142 -24.17 -16.11 16.59
CA ALA A 142 -24.14 -15.81 15.16
C ALA A 142 -24.42 -17.04 14.27
N SER A 143 -24.52 -18.23 14.87
CA SER A 143 -24.65 -19.54 14.22
C SER A 143 -25.75 -19.62 13.16
N ASP A 144 -26.89 -18.96 13.37
CA ASP A 144 -28.00 -18.99 12.41
C ASP A 144 -27.67 -18.31 11.07
N ARG A 145 -26.61 -17.49 11.02
CA ARG A 145 -26.22 -16.66 9.87
C ARG A 145 -24.78 -16.88 9.41
N SER A 146 -24.01 -17.74 10.07
CA SER A 146 -22.58 -17.90 9.79
C SER A 146 -22.10 -19.34 9.89
N MET A 147 -21.30 -19.75 8.91
CA MET A 147 -20.70 -21.08 8.85
C MET A 147 -19.29 -21.01 9.44
N PHE A 148 -19.04 -21.83 10.46
CA PHE A 148 -17.77 -21.87 11.18
C PHE A 148 -17.00 -23.14 10.85
N SER A 149 -15.77 -22.97 10.35
CA SER A 149 -14.81 -24.07 10.22
C SER A 149 -13.79 -23.95 11.35
N THR A 150 -13.96 -24.73 12.42
CA THR A 150 -12.89 -24.93 13.40
C THR A 150 -12.03 -26.10 12.93
N PRO A 151 -10.71 -25.94 12.74
CA PRO A 151 -9.86 -27.10 12.55
C PRO A 151 -9.93 -27.95 13.82
N SER A 152 -10.35 -29.21 13.68
CA SER A 152 -10.16 -30.22 14.72
C SER A 152 -8.66 -30.32 14.98
N ALA A 153 -8.25 -30.05 16.22
CA ALA A 153 -6.91 -30.37 16.67
C ALA A 153 -6.71 -31.90 16.67
#